data_AF-A0A0Q5ZV12-F1
#
_entry.id   AF-A0A0Q5ZV12-F1
#
_cell.length_a   1.000
_cell.length_b   1.000
_cell.length_c   1.000
_cell.angle_alpha   90.00
_cell.angle_beta   90.00
_cell.angle_gamma   90.00
#
_symmetry.space_group_name_H-M   'P 1'
#
loop_
_entity.id
_entity.type
_entity.pdbx_description
1 polymer ?
#
loop_
_entity_poly.entity_id
_entity_poly.type
_entity_poly.pdbx_seq_one_letter_code
_entity_poly.pdbx_strand_id
1 'polypeptide(L)' 'MIKINGYWYNDTEIKEALEKKGYTIVTLEISSEARDFPLYETYALQNGESPTVLNRMKSVALKEFEKKPELI' A
#
# COMPACT_ATOMS: atom_id res chain seq x y z
N MET A 1 1.54 3.64 10.68
CA MET A 1 2.94 4.10 10.50
C MET A 1 3.83 2.91 10.21
N ILE A 2 4.64 3.00 9.14
CA ILE A 2 5.49 1.93 8.63
C ILE A 2 6.89 2.51 8.47
N LYS A 3 7.91 1.76 8.91
CA LYS A 3 9.31 2.13 8.68
C LYS A 3 9.77 1.54 7.36
N ILE A 4 10.13 2.39 6.41
CA ILE A 4 10.65 2.01 5.09
C ILE A 4 12.00 2.68 4.90
N ASN A 5 13.05 1.87 4.72
CA ASN A 5 14.43 2.33 4.50
C ASN A 5 14.92 3.40 5.51
N GLY A 6 14.64 3.20 6.79
CA GLY A 6 15.08 4.10 7.86
C GLY A 6 14.16 5.30 8.12
N TYR A 7 13.22 5.60 7.21
CA TYR A 7 12.25 6.68 7.35
C TYR A 7 10.89 6.15 7.82
N TRP A 8 10.20 6.97 8.60
CA TRP A 8 8.85 6.67 9.05
C TRP A 8 7.86 7.30 8.10
N TYR A 9 6.98 6.47 7.55
CA TYR A 9 5.88 6.92 6.71
C TYR A 9 4.55 6.59 7.39
N ASN A 10 3.59 7.49 7.27
CA ASN A 10 2.20 7.19 7.55
C ASN A 10 1.53 6.57 6.31
N ASP A 11 0.36 5.95 6.51
CA ASP A 11 -0.32 5.23 5.43
C ASP A 11 -0.80 6.18 4.32
N THR A 12 -1.09 7.44 4.66
CA THR A 12 -1.46 8.51 3.70
C THR A 12 -0.29 8.89 2.79
N GLU A 13 0.91 9.07 3.32
CA GLU A 13 2.12 9.40 2.56
C GLU A 13 2.48 8.29 1.57
N ILE A 14 2.35 7.03 2.01
CA ILE A 14 2.55 5.87 1.16
C ILE A 14 1.52 5.85 0.03
N LYS A 15 0.24 6.09 0.36
CA LYS A 15 -0.84 6.17 -0.60
C LYS A 15 -0.56 7.22 -1.67
N GLU A 16 -0.28 8.46 -1.27
CA GLU A 16 -0.01 9.56 -2.19
C GLU A 16 1.23 9.30 -3.06
N ALA A 17 2.28 8.73 -2.48
CA ALA A 17 3.51 8.44 -3.21
C ALA A 17 3.33 7.32 -4.24
N LEU A 18 2.54 6.30 -3.92
CA LEU A 18 2.18 5.24 -4.87
C LEU A 18 1.22 5.75 -5.95
N GLU A 19 0.24 6.59 -5.61
CA GLU A 19 -0.66 7.21 -6.59
C GLU A 19 0.12 8.08 -7.58
N LYS A 20 1.12 8.86 -7.12
CA LYS A 20 2.02 9.65 -7.98
C LYS A 20 2.86 8.78 -8.92
N LYS A 21 3.16 7.53 -8.54
CA LYS A 21 3.84 6.53 -9.38
C LYS A 21 2.89 5.81 -10.36
N GLY A 22 1.58 6.09 -10.32
CA GLY A 22 0.57 5.51 -11.20
C GLY A 22 -0.08 4.23 -10.67
N TYR A 23 0.03 3.95 -9.37
CA TYR A 23 -0.72 2.86 -8.75
C TYR A 23 -2.14 3.31 -8.42
N THR A 24 -3.09 2.39 -8.59
CA THR A 24 -4.47 2.53 -8.11
C THR A 24 -4.58 1.89 -6.73
N ILE A 25 -5.03 2.67 -5.75
CA ILE A 25 -5.14 2.21 -4.37
C ILE A 25 -6.58 1.74 -4.10
N VAL A 26 -6.71 0.49 -3.66
CA VAL A 26 -8.01 -0.13 -3.40
C VAL A 26 -8.02 -0.71 -1.98
N THR A 27 -9.04 -0.37 -1.19
CA THR A 27 -9.26 -0.97 0.12
C THR A 27 -10.41 -1.97 0.02
N LEU A 28 -10.16 -3.21 0.40
CA LEU A 28 -11.15 -4.30 0.38
C LEU A 28 -11.37 -4.84 1.78
N GLU A 29 -12.62 -5.20 2.06
CA GLU A 29 -12.98 -5.96 3.25
C GLU A 29 -12.69 -7.44 3.00
N ILE A 30 -11.76 -8.02 3.78
CA ILE A 30 -11.27 -9.40 3.59
C ILE A 30 -11.81 -10.36 4.66
N SER A 31 -12.39 -9.86 5.74
CA SER A 31 -13.12 -10.66 6.72
C SER A 31 -14.29 -9.87 7.27
N SER A 32 -15.47 -10.49 7.23
CA SER A 32 -16.72 -9.98 7.76
C SER A 32 -17.34 -11.00 8.73
N GLU A 33 -16.53 -11.80 9.42
CA GLU A 33 -17.04 -12.79 10.36
C GLU A 33 -17.81 -12.10 11.50
N ALA A 34 -19.00 -12.61 11.82
CA ALA A 34 -19.94 -11.98 12.76
C ALA A 34 -19.41 -11.81 14.20
N ARG A 35 -18.23 -12.38 14.52
CA ARG A 35 -17.58 -12.27 15.83
C ARG A 35 -16.31 -11.42 15.82
N ASP A 36 -15.79 -11.05 14.65
CA ASP A 36 -14.58 -10.26 14.50
C ASP A 36 -14.88 -8.86 13.95
N PHE A 37 -14.00 -7.92 14.24
CA PHE A 37 -14.06 -6.61 13.61
C PHE A 37 -13.77 -6.76 12.11
N PRO A 38 -14.51 -6.04 11.24
CA PRO A 38 -14.29 -6.12 9.81
C PRO A 38 -12.84 -5.79 9.48
N LEU A 39 -12.17 -6.74 8.82
CA LEU A 39 -10.77 -6.61 8.48
C LEU A 39 -10.66 -5.99 7.10
N TYR A 40 -10.07 -4.79 7.05
CA TYR A 40 -9.82 -4.09 5.81
C TYR A 40 -8.35 -4.24 5.41
N GLU A 41 -8.11 -4.51 4.14
CA GLU A 41 -6.77 -4.58 3.57
C GLU A 41 -6.65 -3.64 2.36
N THR A 42 -5.55 -2.88 2.32
CA THR A 42 -5.28 -1.92 1.24
C THR A 42 -4.24 -2.48 0.28
N TYR A 43 -4.57 -2.44 -1.01
CA TYR A 43 -3.77 -2.90 -2.12
C TYR A 43 -3.37 -1.73 -3.03
N ALA A 44 -2.21 -1.85 -3.65
CA ALA A 44 -1.72 -0.96 -4.68
C ALA A 44 -1.59 -1.76 -5.98
N LEU A 45 -2.44 -1.43 -6.96
CA LEU A 45 -2.60 -2.18 -8.21
C LEU A 45 -2.08 -1.34 -9.37
N GLN A 46 -1.41 -1.97 -10.32
CA GLN A 46 -0.99 -1.31 -11.56
C GLN A 46 -1.52 -2.10 -12.76
N ASN A 47 -1.85 -1.44 -13.87
CA ASN A 47 -2.20 -2.09 -15.15
C ASN A 47 -3.31 -3.15 -15.09
N GLY A 48 -4.32 -2.97 -14.22
CA GLY A 48 -5.45 -3.90 -14.10
C GLY A 48 -5.15 -5.19 -13.33
N GLU A 49 -4.08 -5.20 -12.53
CA GLU A 49 -3.77 -6.30 -11.63
C GLU A 49 -4.90 -6.59 -10.63
N SER A 50 -5.04 -7.87 -10.27
CA SER A 50 -5.93 -8.29 -9.19
C SER A 50 -5.29 -8.05 -7.81
N PRO A 51 -6.10 -7.76 -6.78
CA PRO A 51 -5.64 -7.68 -5.40
C PRO A 51 -5.09 -9.03 -4.95
N THR A 52 -3.81 -9.06 -4.61
CA THR A 52 -3.10 -10.23 -4.08
C THR A 52 -2.23 -9.82 -2.91
N VAL A 53 -1.75 -10.79 -2.13
CA VAL A 53 -0.85 -10.55 -0.99
C VAL A 53 0.44 -9.82 -1.42
N LEU A 54 0.90 -10.02 -2.65
CA LEU A 54 2.08 -9.36 -3.21
C LEU A 54 1.81 -7.88 -3.56
N ASN A 55 0.55 -7.55 -3.85
CA ASN A 55 0.10 -6.21 -4.20
C ASN A 55 -0.45 -5.44 -3.00
N ARG A 56 -0.24 -5.94 -1.77
CA ARG A 56 -0.54 -5.16 -0.56
C ARG A 56 0.25 -3.86 -0.59
N MET A 57 -0.38 -2.77 -0.18
CA MET A 57 0.23 -1.43 -0.18
C MET A 57 1.57 -1.44 0.55
N LYS A 58 1.70 -2.17 1.66
CA LYS A 58 2.95 -2.32 2.41
C LYS A 58 4.04 -3.02 1.60
N SER A 59 3.70 -4.11 0.90
CA SER A 59 4.63 -4.88 0.08
C SER A 59 5.13 -4.06 -1.11
N VAL A 60 4.21 -3.37 -1.80
CA VAL A 60 4.55 -2.49 -2.93
C VAL A 60 5.38 -1.32 -2.46
N ALA A 61 5.03 -0.69 -1.34
CA ALA A 61 5.80 0.39 -0.75
C ALA A 61 7.24 -0.03 -0.39
N LEU A 62 7.43 -1.22 0.19
CA LEU A 62 8.76 -1.74 0.48
C LEU A 62 9.60 -1.94 -0.79
N LYS A 63 8.99 -2.40 -1.88
CA LYS A 63 9.65 -2.61 -3.18
C LYS A 63 9.95 -1.28 -3.89
N GLU A 64 8.99 -0.37 -3.93
CA GLU A 64 9.07 0.87 -4.71
C GLU A 64 9.88 1.98 -4.03
N PHE A 65 9.94 1.99 -2.69
CA PHE A 65 10.68 3.00 -1.93
C PHE A 65 12.06 2.49 -1.45
N GLU A 66 12.60 1.44 -2.09
CA GLU A 66 13.99 0.98 -1.84
C GLU A 66 15.03 2.10 -2.08
N LYS A 67 14.74 3.06 -2.96
CA LYS A 67 15.49 4.31 -3.09
C LYS A 67 14.55 5.49 -2.86
N LYS A 68 14.96 6.38 -1.96
CA LYS A 68 14.34 7.70 -1.80
C LYS A 68 14.27 8.36 -3.19
N PRO A 69 13.08 8.77 -3.70
CA PRO A 69 13.02 9.51 -4.94
C PRO A 69 13.86 10.78 -4.79
N GLU A 70 14.66 11.11 -5.80
CA GLU A 70 15.42 12.35 -5.81
C GLU A 70 14.44 13.51 -5.70
N LEU A 71 14.69 14.39 -4.71
CA LEU A 71 14.04 15.68 -4.63
C LEU A 71 14.60 16.50 -5.79
N ILE A 72 13.92 16.48 -6.94
CA ILE A 72 14.14 17.45 -8.01
C ILE A 72 13.71 18.82 -7.49
#